data_AF-A0A9Q2FI56-F1
#
_entry.id   AF-A0A9Q2FI56-F1
#
_cell.length_a   1.000
_cell.length_b   1.000
_cell.length_c   1.000
_cell.angle_alpha   90.00
_cell.angle_beta   90.00
_cell.angle_gamma   90.00
#
_symmetry.space_group_name_H-M   'P 1'
#
loop_
_entity.id
_entity.type
_entity.pdbx_description
1 polymer ?
#
loop_
_entity_poly.entity_id
_entity_poly.type
_entity_poly.pdbx_seq_one_letter_code
_entity_poly.pdbx_strand_id
1 'polypeptide(L)'
;MKFQEIQEKVKEILDKRRYEHTLRVMDTAAMLAERYNANVERAKLAALLHDVCKPMDEELMKKYVIKYGLDLKLLDYPTEVLHGPVASVYIEKEFKVVDEEVRMAVANHTFGRKHMSLLEKIIFIADYIEPERKHPHLKEVTEVARYDLDEAVRLAAKYTLVFLIDNDERIYPSLLKCYNYYNIKNYRVGFKEVNKDKILSGDKIITIRNNEEAHFKKGDTLEAVTYDDDTQTIFAKLEVDLVKRVDRYSLTERHASLYGVTKDELVKKLAERYPNDEELYVIMFHLIK
;
A
#
# COMPACT_ATOMS: atom_id res chain seq x y z
N MET A 1 -11.88 -7.97 26.70
CA MET A 1 -12.44 -6.84 27.50
C MET A 1 -13.50 -6.15 26.68
N LYS A 2 -14.45 -5.45 27.30
CA LYS A 2 -15.42 -4.62 26.56
C LYS A 2 -14.79 -3.31 26.11
N PHE A 3 -15.26 -2.71 25.02
CA PHE A 3 -14.72 -1.45 24.47
C PHE A 3 -14.62 -0.33 25.52
N GLN A 4 -15.66 -0.17 26.34
CA GLN A 4 -15.70 0.87 27.37
C GLN A 4 -14.63 0.67 28.47
N GLU A 5 -14.35 -0.58 28.85
CA GLU A 5 -13.28 -0.90 29.81
C GLU A 5 -11.89 -0.62 29.23
N ILE A 6 -11.72 -0.88 27.93
CA ILE A 6 -10.49 -0.56 27.20
C ILE A 6 -10.28 0.96 27.17
N GLN A 7 -11.35 1.71 26.88
CA GLN A 7 -11.31 3.16 26.78
C GLN A 7 -10.92 3.84 28.10
N GLU A 8 -11.49 3.42 29.24
CA GLU A 8 -11.11 3.96 30.55
C GLU A 8 -9.64 3.67 30.87
N LYS A 9 -9.16 2.44 30.62
CA LYS A 9 -7.73 2.12 30.81
C LYS A 9 -6.81 2.96 29.92
N VAL A 10 -7.17 3.17 28.66
CA VAL A 10 -6.37 4.02 27.75
C VAL A 10 -6.31 5.46 28.26
N LYS A 11 -7.42 5.98 28.80
CA LYS A 11 -7.50 7.32 29.40
C LYS A 11 -6.63 7.47 30.66
N GLU A 12 -6.44 6.40 31.43
CA GLU A 12 -5.54 6.39 32.60
C GLU A 12 -4.06 6.37 32.20
N ILE A 13 -3.73 5.73 31.07
CA ILE A 13 -2.35 5.60 30.58
C ILE A 13 -1.88 6.86 29.87
N LEU A 14 -2.74 7.46 29.04
CA LEU A 14 -2.39 8.59 28.19
C LEU A 14 -2.57 9.92 28.94
N ASP A 15 -1.66 10.87 28.70
CA ASP A 15 -1.90 12.25 29.14
C ASP A 15 -3.13 12.84 28.43
N LYS A 16 -3.67 13.93 28.98
CA LYS A 16 -4.88 14.58 28.46
C LYS A 16 -4.78 14.92 26.97
N ARG A 17 -3.66 15.49 26.53
CA ARG A 17 -3.46 15.94 25.15
C ARG A 17 -3.42 14.74 24.20
N ARG A 18 -2.73 13.67 24.59
CA ARG A 18 -2.60 12.44 23.82
C ARG A 18 -3.93 11.68 23.76
N TYR A 19 -4.69 11.66 24.84
CA TYR A 19 -6.03 11.06 24.86
C TYR A 19 -6.99 11.81 23.94
N GLU A 20 -6.98 13.16 23.96
CA GLU A 20 -7.78 13.99 23.03
C GLU A 20 -7.39 13.74 21.56
N HIS A 21 -6.09 13.60 21.27
CA HIS A 21 -5.59 13.13 19.96
C HIS A 21 -6.19 11.78 19.58
N THR A 22 -6.08 10.79 20.47
CA THR A 22 -6.62 9.44 20.24
C THR A 22 -8.11 9.44 19.93
N LEU A 23 -8.92 10.27 20.61
CA LEU A 23 -10.35 10.40 20.31
C LEU A 23 -10.60 10.96 18.91
N ARG A 24 -9.83 11.97 18.49
CA ARG A 24 -9.96 12.53 17.13
C ARG A 24 -9.50 11.56 16.05
N VAL A 25 -8.45 10.79 16.30
CA VAL A 25 -8.02 9.69 15.41
C VAL A 25 -9.13 8.63 15.32
N MET A 26 -9.78 8.30 16.43
CA MET A 26 -10.89 7.35 16.47
C MET A 26 -12.09 7.83 15.63
N ASP A 27 -12.48 9.10 15.74
CA ASP A 27 -13.55 9.68 14.93
C ASP A 27 -13.17 9.71 13.44
N THR A 28 -11.95 10.12 13.13
CA THR A 28 -11.41 10.16 11.75
C THR A 28 -11.35 8.75 11.14
N ALA A 29 -10.90 7.75 11.90
CA ALA A 29 -10.85 6.36 11.48
C ALA A 29 -12.24 5.77 11.23
N ALA A 30 -13.23 6.11 12.07
CA ALA A 30 -14.61 5.70 11.86
C ALA A 30 -15.17 6.28 10.54
N MET A 31 -14.95 7.56 10.29
CA MET A 31 -15.37 8.22 9.04
C MET A 31 -14.72 7.59 7.79
N LEU A 32 -13.42 7.29 7.85
CA LEU A 32 -12.72 6.61 6.77
C LEU A 32 -13.20 5.16 6.60
N ALA A 33 -13.48 4.45 7.69
CA ALA A 33 -14.01 3.09 7.64
C ALA A 33 -15.38 3.03 6.96
N GLU A 34 -16.29 3.94 7.30
CA GLU A 34 -17.59 4.06 6.62
C GLU A 34 -17.42 4.33 5.12
N ARG A 35 -16.55 5.27 4.77
CA ARG A 35 -16.28 5.66 3.38
C ARG A 35 -15.75 4.52 2.52
N TYR A 36 -14.82 3.73 3.06
CA TYR A 36 -14.15 2.66 2.33
C TYR A 36 -14.76 1.27 2.60
N ASN A 37 -15.95 1.20 3.20
CA ASN A 37 -16.65 -0.05 3.55
C ASN A 37 -15.81 -1.02 4.42
N ALA A 38 -15.04 -0.47 5.36
CA ALA A 38 -14.32 -1.24 6.37
C ALA A 38 -15.18 -1.44 7.64
N ASN A 39 -14.74 -2.33 8.52
CA ASN A 39 -15.40 -2.53 9.82
C ASN A 39 -15.12 -1.34 10.76
N VAL A 40 -16.15 -0.54 11.03
CA VAL A 40 -16.07 0.68 11.85
C VAL A 40 -15.65 0.38 13.29
N GLU A 41 -16.13 -0.72 13.89
CA GLU A 41 -15.81 -1.09 15.27
C GLU A 41 -14.34 -1.50 15.42
N ARG A 42 -13.79 -2.24 14.43
CA ARG A 42 -12.35 -2.54 14.37
C ARG A 42 -11.52 -1.28 14.19
N ALA A 43 -11.96 -0.35 13.34
CA ALA A 43 -11.30 0.93 13.13
C ALA A 43 -11.24 1.76 14.43
N LYS A 44 -12.37 1.88 15.15
CA LYS A 44 -12.40 2.56 16.44
C LYS A 44 -11.49 1.90 17.47
N LEU A 45 -11.51 0.57 17.56
CA LEU A 45 -10.66 -0.16 18.51
C LEU A 45 -9.17 0.01 18.21
N ALA A 46 -8.76 -0.11 16.94
CA ALA A 46 -7.37 0.08 16.55
C ALA A 46 -6.92 1.54 16.77
N ALA A 47 -7.76 2.52 16.44
CA ALA A 47 -7.49 3.93 16.68
C ALA A 47 -7.39 4.25 18.18
N LEU A 48 -8.23 3.68 19.02
CA LEU A 48 -8.15 3.87 20.48
C LEU A 48 -6.81 3.36 21.06
N LEU A 49 -6.22 2.35 20.43
CA LEU A 49 -5.06 1.63 20.95
C LEU A 49 -3.72 2.03 20.29
N HIS A 50 -3.72 2.75 19.17
CA HIS A 50 -2.52 2.99 18.36
C HIS A 50 -1.34 3.60 19.13
N ASP A 51 -1.64 4.57 20.00
CA ASP A 51 -0.65 5.35 20.76
C ASP A 51 -0.54 4.90 22.23
N VAL A 52 -1.12 3.77 22.65
CA VAL A 52 -1.18 3.35 24.07
C VAL A 52 0.21 3.18 24.71
N CYS A 53 1.23 2.85 23.91
CA CYS A 53 2.62 2.74 24.37
C CYS A 53 3.42 4.04 24.18
N LYS A 54 2.86 5.12 23.65
CA LYS A 54 3.57 6.39 23.49
C LYS A 54 4.21 6.95 24.78
N PRO A 55 3.60 6.82 25.98
CA PRO A 55 4.22 7.26 27.22
C PRO A 55 5.18 6.24 27.87
N MET A 56 5.35 5.05 27.27
CA MET A 56 6.24 4.01 27.79
C MET A 56 7.71 4.45 27.68
N ASP A 57 8.53 4.13 28.68
CA ASP A 57 9.96 4.45 28.65
C ASP A 57 10.72 3.58 27.63
N GLU A 58 11.82 4.13 27.10
CA GLU A 58 12.61 3.49 26.05
C GLU A 58 13.20 2.14 26.50
N GLU A 59 13.69 2.03 27.73
CA GLU A 59 14.26 0.78 28.24
C GLU A 59 13.21 -0.33 28.29
N LEU A 60 11.99 0.00 28.73
CA LEU A 60 10.88 -0.93 28.76
C LEU A 60 10.44 -1.31 27.35
N MET A 61 10.34 -0.37 26.41
CA MET A 61 10.06 -0.69 25.00
C MET A 61 11.08 -1.67 24.42
N LYS A 62 12.38 -1.44 24.65
CA LYS A 62 13.45 -2.35 24.21
C LYS A 62 13.37 -3.72 24.88
N LYS A 63 13.00 -3.79 26.16
CA LYS A 63 12.72 -5.07 26.85
C LYS A 63 11.55 -5.81 26.19
N TYR A 64 10.48 -5.11 25.78
CA TYR A 64 9.38 -5.72 25.05
C TYR A 64 9.84 -6.27 23.69
N VAL A 65 10.66 -5.52 22.95
CA VAL A 65 11.23 -5.97 21.66
C VAL A 65 11.96 -7.30 21.83
N ILE A 66 12.84 -7.40 22.82
CA ILE A 66 13.62 -8.62 23.08
C ILE A 66 12.74 -9.76 23.59
N LYS A 67 11.90 -9.49 24.60
CA LYS A 67 11.10 -10.50 25.31
C LYS A 67 10.09 -11.19 24.40
N TYR A 68 9.50 -10.46 23.47
CA TYR A 68 8.43 -10.95 22.60
C TYR A 68 8.87 -11.21 21.16
N GLY A 69 10.18 -11.14 20.87
CA GLY A 69 10.74 -11.49 19.57
C GLY A 69 10.28 -10.57 18.44
N LEU A 70 10.15 -9.27 18.71
CA LEU A 70 9.93 -8.27 17.66
C LEU A 70 11.22 -8.09 16.83
N ASP A 71 11.15 -7.37 15.71
CA ASP A 71 12.33 -7.11 14.87
C ASP A 71 13.43 -6.42 15.69
N LEU A 72 14.56 -7.11 15.89
CA LEU A 72 15.67 -6.61 16.69
C LEU A 72 16.28 -5.33 16.12
N LYS A 73 16.07 -5.03 14.82
CA LYS A 73 16.49 -3.75 14.23
C LYS A 73 15.81 -2.57 14.88
N LEU A 74 14.64 -2.74 15.49
CA LEU A 74 13.95 -1.68 16.23
C LEU A 74 14.81 -1.11 17.36
N LEU A 75 15.74 -1.89 17.92
CA LEU A 75 16.63 -1.44 19.00
C LEU A 75 17.55 -0.27 18.59
N ASP A 76 17.75 -0.06 17.29
CA ASP A 76 18.57 1.01 16.70
C ASP A 76 17.77 2.28 16.38
N TYR A 77 16.48 2.34 16.73
CA TYR A 77 15.58 3.45 16.39
C TYR A 77 15.01 4.13 17.64
N PRO A 78 14.52 5.39 17.53
CA PRO A 78 13.95 6.12 18.65
C PRO A 78 12.54 5.60 18.99
N THR A 79 12.02 5.96 20.18
CA THR A 79 10.76 5.44 20.73
C THR A 79 9.55 5.67 19.83
N GLU A 80 9.60 6.69 18.97
CA GLU A 80 8.63 6.98 17.92
C GLU A 80 8.46 5.83 16.93
N VAL A 81 9.51 5.03 16.70
CA VAL A 81 9.46 3.81 15.86
C VAL A 81 9.01 2.61 16.66
N LEU A 82 9.39 2.52 17.93
CA LEU A 82 9.13 1.35 18.76
C LEU A 82 7.68 1.28 19.23
N HIS A 83 7.02 2.40 19.49
CA HIS A 83 5.75 2.40 20.21
C HIS A 83 4.63 1.65 19.47
N GLY A 84 4.59 1.70 18.14
CA GLY A 84 3.62 0.92 17.34
C GLY A 84 3.82 -0.60 17.48
N PRO A 85 4.98 -1.16 17.08
CA PRO A 85 5.28 -2.58 17.24
C PRO A 85 5.13 -3.07 18.70
N VAL A 86 5.59 -2.29 19.68
CA VAL A 86 5.44 -2.62 21.09
C VAL A 86 3.97 -2.60 21.51
N ALA A 87 3.19 -1.61 21.08
CA ALA A 87 1.75 -1.53 21.34
C ALA A 87 1.01 -2.77 20.82
N SER A 88 1.37 -3.30 19.65
CA SER A 88 0.73 -4.50 19.08
C SER A 88 0.81 -5.74 19.97
N VAL A 89 1.87 -5.85 20.78
CA VAL A 89 2.06 -6.92 21.77
C VAL A 89 1.45 -6.52 23.11
N TYR A 90 1.63 -5.28 23.52
CA TYR A 90 1.08 -4.76 24.78
C TYR A 90 -0.44 -4.91 24.84
N ILE A 91 -1.16 -4.61 23.76
CA ILE A 91 -2.63 -4.73 23.73
C ILE A 91 -3.12 -6.18 23.78
N GLU A 92 -2.34 -7.11 23.23
CA GLU A 92 -2.63 -8.54 23.36
C GLU A 92 -2.52 -8.98 24.82
N LYS A 93 -1.46 -8.56 25.52
CA LYS A 93 -1.19 -8.99 26.90
C LYS A 93 -2.06 -8.29 27.93
N GLU A 94 -2.20 -6.96 27.85
CA GLU A 94 -2.85 -6.15 28.88
C GLU A 94 -4.34 -5.89 28.61
N PHE A 95 -4.75 -5.81 27.34
CA PHE A 95 -6.13 -5.53 26.94
C PHE A 95 -6.88 -6.77 26.42
N LYS A 96 -6.17 -7.89 26.24
CA LYS A 96 -6.70 -9.15 25.69
C LYS A 96 -7.29 -8.97 24.28
N VAL A 97 -6.70 -8.06 23.50
CA VAL A 97 -7.07 -7.85 22.10
C VAL A 97 -6.24 -8.80 21.24
N VAL A 98 -6.88 -9.87 20.78
CA VAL A 98 -6.26 -10.93 19.96
C VAL A 98 -6.60 -10.82 18.47
N ASP A 99 -7.38 -9.80 18.08
CA ASP A 99 -7.71 -9.55 16.68
C ASP A 99 -6.47 -9.11 15.92
N GLU A 100 -6.01 -9.96 15.00
CA GLU A 100 -4.75 -9.75 14.28
C GLU A 100 -4.79 -8.53 13.36
N GLU A 101 -5.94 -8.21 12.75
CA GLU A 101 -6.04 -7.01 11.91
C GLU A 101 -5.85 -5.74 12.75
N VAL A 102 -6.46 -5.70 13.94
CA VAL A 102 -6.31 -4.58 14.89
C VAL A 102 -4.86 -4.46 15.35
N ARG A 103 -4.22 -5.58 15.69
CA ARG A 103 -2.81 -5.60 16.11
C ARG A 103 -1.87 -5.14 14.99
N MET A 104 -2.09 -5.58 13.76
CA MET A 104 -1.31 -5.16 12.60
C MET A 104 -1.49 -3.67 12.29
N ALA A 105 -2.73 -3.15 12.41
CA ALA A 105 -3.01 -1.73 12.27
C ALA A 105 -2.28 -0.89 13.32
N VAL A 106 -2.29 -1.32 14.58
CA VAL A 106 -1.53 -0.68 15.66
C VAL A 106 -0.02 -0.81 15.43
N ALA A 107 0.48 -1.96 15.00
CA ALA A 107 1.91 -2.19 14.78
C ALA A 107 2.51 -1.24 13.72
N ASN A 108 1.75 -0.96 12.67
CA ASN A 108 2.26 -0.28 11.47
C ASN A 108 1.76 1.17 11.32
N HIS A 109 1.00 1.72 12.28
CA HIS A 109 0.38 3.04 12.13
C HIS A 109 1.36 4.21 11.97
N THR A 110 2.60 4.09 12.47
CA THR A 110 3.54 5.23 12.43
C THR A 110 4.33 5.33 11.13
N PHE A 111 4.79 4.20 10.59
CA PHE A 111 5.69 4.17 9.42
C PHE A 111 5.10 3.40 8.23
N GLY A 112 3.92 2.81 8.40
CA GLY A 112 3.30 1.96 7.39
C GLY A 112 4.18 0.76 7.01
N ARG A 113 3.71 0.02 6.02
CA ARG A 113 4.48 -1.04 5.35
C ARG A 113 3.95 -1.28 3.95
N LYS A 114 4.65 -2.10 3.16
CA LYS A 114 4.08 -2.63 1.91
C LYS A 114 2.89 -3.55 2.19
N HIS A 115 1.92 -3.58 1.28
CA HIS A 115 0.72 -4.43 1.38
C HIS A 115 -0.06 -4.25 2.69
N MET A 116 -0.28 -3.00 3.13
CA MET A 116 -1.19 -2.75 4.25
C MET A 116 -2.60 -3.22 3.89
N SER A 117 -3.25 -3.86 4.86
CA SER A 117 -4.69 -4.10 4.84
C SER A 117 -5.45 -2.77 4.83
N LEU A 118 -6.75 -2.84 4.52
CA LEU A 118 -7.61 -1.65 4.54
C LEU A 118 -7.61 -0.98 5.92
N LEU A 119 -7.65 -1.76 7.00
CA LEU A 119 -7.63 -1.24 8.36
C LEU A 119 -6.29 -0.54 8.70
N GLU A 120 -5.16 -1.15 8.33
CA GLU A 120 -3.84 -0.52 8.50
C GLU A 120 -3.76 0.85 7.80
N LYS A 121 -4.23 0.94 6.55
CA LYS A 121 -4.26 2.21 5.80
C LYS A 121 -5.14 3.24 6.49
N ILE A 122 -6.32 2.84 6.97
CA ILE A 122 -7.24 3.74 7.69
C ILE A 122 -6.58 4.31 8.93
N ILE A 123 -5.94 3.48 9.76
CA ILE A 123 -5.32 3.96 11.01
C ILE A 123 -4.10 4.83 10.72
N PHE A 124 -3.25 4.44 9.77
CA PHE A 124 -2.11 5.23 9.32
C PHE A 124 -2.52 6.63 8.85
N ILE A 125 -3.58 6.72 8.04
CA ILE A 125 -4.09 8.00 7.54
C ILE A 125 -4.84 8.79 8.60
N ALA A 126 -5.67 8.13 9.43
CA ALA A 126 -6.42 8.81 10.48
C ALA A 126 -5.49 9.52 11.48
N ASP A 127 -4.38 8.89 11.88
CA ASP A 127 -3.37 9.52 12.75
C ASP A 127 -2.70 10.73 12.10
N TYR A 128 -2.51 10.68 10.78
CA TYR A 128 -1.91 11.76 10.00
C TYR A 128 -2.86 12.94 9.75
N ILE A 129 -4.16 12.68 9.55
CA ILE A 129 -5.13 13.70 9.08
C ILE A 129 -6.11 14.21 10.15
N GLU A 130 -5.99 13.76 11.41
CA GLU A 130 -6.92 14.19 12.45
C GLU A 130 -6.99 15.74 12.58
N PRO A 131 -8.14 16.32 12.94
CA PRO A 131 -8.42 17.75 12.74
C PRO A 131 -7.49 18.75 13.42
N GLU A 132 -6.76 18.37 14.47
CA GLU A 132 -5.80 19.26 15.14
C GLU A 132 -4.36 19.15 14.63
N ARG A 133 -4.07 18.25 13.68
CA ARG A 133 -2.75 18.18 13.05
C ARG A 133 -2.43 19.49 12.33
N LYS A 134 -1.16 19.88 12.36
CA LYS A 134 -0.64 21.11 11.76
C LYS A 134 0.68 20.84 11.06
N HIS A 135 0.61 20.02 10.01
CA HIS A 135 1.77 19.66 9.21
C HIS A 135 1.68 20.27 7.81
N PRO A 136 2.82 20.55 7.15
CA PRO A 136 2.83 20.90 5.74
C PRO A 136 2.07 19.86 4.92
N HIS A 137 1.38 20.30 3.86
CA HIS A 137 0.62 19.44 2.94
C HIS A 137 -0.55 18.65 3.54
N LEU A 138 -0.93 18.88 4.81
CA LEU A 138 -2.07 18.20 5.44
C LEU A 138 -3.35 18.27 4.60
N LYS A 139 -3.69 19.47 4.09
CA LYS A 139 -4.89 19.67 3.25
C LYS A 139 -4.93 18.78 2.02
N GLU A 140 -3.78 18.56 1.38
CA GLU A 140 -3.66 17.70 0.20
C GLU A 140 -3.94 16.24 0.58
N VAL A 141 -3.29 15.74 1.64
CA VAL A 141 -3.48 14.36 2.12
C VAL A 141 -4.93 14.13 2.56
N THR A 142 -5.51 15.06 3.32
CA THR A 142 -6.90 14.99 3.77
C THR A 142 -7.88 14.93 2.61
N GLU A 143 -7.68 15.74 1.55
CA GLU A 143 -8.57 15.73 0.39
C GLU A 143 -8.45 14.43 -0.41
N VAL A 144 -7.21 13.96 -0.67
CA VAL A 144 -6.94 12.70 -1.37
C VAL A 144 -7.54 11.51 -0.62
N ALA A 145 -7.42 11.48 0.70
CA ALA A 145 -7.99 10.42 1.55
C ALA A 145 -9.52 10.28 1.45
N ARG A 146 -10.22 11.21 0.79
CA ARG A 146 -11.67 11.12 0.55
C ARG A 146 -12.03 10.27 -0.66
N TYR A 147 -11.11 10.04 -1.59
CA TYR A 147 -11.38 9.30 -2.83
C TYR A 147 -10.31 8.26 -3.19
N ASP A 148 -9.07 8.38 -2.71
CA ASP A 148 -8.00 7.42 -2.95
C ASP A 148 -7.13 7.23 -1.71
N LEU A 149 -7.35 6.14 -0.98
CA LEU A 149 -6.64 5.87 0.26
C LEU A 149 -5.18 5.45 0.01
N ASP A 150 -4.90 4.83 -1.13
CA ASP A 150 -3.54 4.38 -1.47
C ASP A 150 -2.66 5.57 -1.84
N GLU A 151 -3.21 6.52 -2.59
CA GLU A 151 -2.54 7.79 -2.88
C GLU A 151 -2.34 8.64 -1.62
N ALA A 152 -3.31 8.62 -0.68
CA ALA A 152 -3.14 9.29 0.61
C ALA A 152 -1.98 8.68 1.41
N VAL A 153 -1.88 7.34 1.44
CA VAL A 153 -0.76 6.62 2.09
C VAL A 153 0.56 7.00 1.43
N ARG A 154 0.61 7.04 0.10
CA ARG A 154 1.79 7.46 -0.65
C ARG A 154 2.24 8.87 -0.28
N LEU A 155 1.31 9.82 -0.23
CA LEU A 155 1.59 11.22 0.07
C LEU A 155 2.04 11.40 1.53
N ALA A 156 1.34 10.80 2.48
CA ALA A 156 1.74 10.82 3.89
C ALA A 156 3.14 10.21 4.07
N ALA A 157 3.43 9.05 3.46
CA ALA A 157 4.76 8.45 3.50
C ALA A 157 5.83 9.34 2.85
N LYS A 158 5.53 9.98 1.70
CA LYS A 158 6.42 10.94 1.03
C LYS A 158 6.77 12.10 1.95
N TYR A 159 5.76 12.75 2.54
CA TYR A 159 5.97 13.94 3.36
C TYR A 159 6.69 13.62 4.67
N THR A 160 6.41 12.46 5.28
CA THR A 160 7.19 11.97 6.42
C THR A 160 8.65 11.69 6.03
N LEU A 161 8.91 11.09 4.86
CA LEU A 161 10.30 10.87 4.38
C LEU A 161 11.04 12.18 4.18
N VAL A 162 10.43 13.15 3.50
CA VAL A 162 11.04 14.48 3.29
C VAL A 162 11.33 15.15 4.62
N PHE A 163 10.38 15.13 5.56
CA PHE A 163 10.59 15.67 6.90
C PHE A 163 11.77 15.01 7.62
N LEU A 164 11.88 13.67 7.59
CA LEU A 164 12.99 12.99 8.25
C LEU A 164 14.34 13.33 7.59
N ILE A 165 14.39 13.41 6.25
CA ILE A 165 15.60 13.77 5.51
C ILE A 165 16.03 15.21 5.83
N ASP A 166 15.08 16.15 5.82
CA ASP A 166 15.35 17.57 6.08
C ASP A 166 15.82 17.83 7.52
N ASN A 167 15.58 16.88 8.45
CA ASN A 167 16.00 16.97 9.85
C ASN A 167 17.14 15.99 10.19
N ASP A 168 17.80 15.36 9.20
CA ASP A 168 18.89 14.39 9.39
C ASP A 168 18.51 13.19 10.30
N GLU A 169 17.23 12.82 10.32
CA GLU A 169 16.69 11.74 11.15
C GLU A 169 16.84 10.35 10.52
N ARG A 170 16.95 9.32 11.37
CA ARG A 170 17.01 7.92 10.90
C ARG A 170 15.67 7.49 10.29
N ILE A 171 15.71 7.02 9.05
CA ILE A 171 14.52 6.47 8.37
C ILE A 171 14.39 4.98 8.68
N TYR A 172 13.29 4.61 9.34
CA TYR A 172 12.95 3.20 9.48
C TYR A 172 12.64 2.57 8.11
N PRO A 173 13.29 1.45 7.72
CA PRO A 173 13.19 0.90 6.36
C PRO A 173 11.77 0.58 5.88
N SER A 174 10.83 0.34 6.82
CA SER A 174 9.43 0.09 6.47
C SER A 174 8.78 1.30 5.79
N LEU A 175 9.13 2.52 6.20
CA LEU A 175 8.58 3.75 5.61
C LEU A 175 9.00 3.92 4.15
N LEU A 176 10.28 3.67 3.84
CA LEU A 176 10.75 3.72 2.46
C LEU A 176 10.10 2.62 1.61
N LYS A 177 9.92 1.42 2.16
CA LYS A 177 9.20 0.33 1.47
C LYS A 177 7.72 0.66 1.26
N CYS A 178 7.08 1.28 2.25
CA CYS A 178 5.71 1.78 2.18
C CYS A 178 5.59 2.79 1.05
N TYR A 179 6.42 3.84 1.09
CA TYR A 179 6.49 4.83 0.03
C TYR A 179 6.72 4.19 -1.33
N ASN A 180 7.74 3.35 -1.53
CA ASN A 180 8.00 2.74 -2.84
C ASN A 180 6.83 1.87 -3.34
N TYR A 181 6.14 1.17 -2.44
CA TYR A 181 5.00 0.32 -2.79
C TYR A 181 3.76 1.13 -3.19
N TYR A 182 3.42 2.19 -2.45
CA TYR A 182 2.27 3.05 -2.79
C TYR A 182 2.62 4.14 -3.80
N ASN A 183 3.91 4.46 -3.93
CA ASN A 183 4.51 5.22 -5.02
C ASN A 183 4.84 4.33 -6.19
N ILE A 184 4.08 3.24 -6.33
CA ILE A 184 3.60 2.88 -7.63
C ILE A 184 2.69 4.05 -8.08
N LYS A 185 3.34 5.13 -8.56
CA LYS A 185 2.92 5.68 -9.84
C LYS A 185 2.71 4.47 -10.75
N ASN A 186 2.10 4.63 -11.89
CA ASN A 186 2.61 3.85 -13.00
C ASN A 186 4.11 4.22 -13.17
N TYR A 187 5.02 3.75 -12.29
CA TYR A 187 6.34 3.30 -12.67
C TYR A 187 5.96 2.38 -13.79
N ARG A 188 6.01 2.95 -15.00
CA ARG A 188 6.82 2.39 -16.05
C ARG A 188 6.72 0.89 -15.90
N VAL A 189 5.51 0.34 -16.09
CA VAL A 189 5.45 -1.07 -16.38
C VAL A 189 6.08 -1.03 -17.73
N GLY A 190 7.41 -1.20 -17.73
CA GLY A 190 8.18 -1.41 -18.91
C GLY A 190 7.40 -2.51 -19.57
N PHE A 191 6.63 -2.15 -20.59
CA PHE A 191 5.98 -3.12 -21.40
C PHE A 191 7.15 -3.76 -22.13
N LYS A 192 7.77 -4.72 -21.46
CA LYS A 192 8.95 -5.40 -21.97
C LYS A 192 8.42 -6.14 -23.17
N GLU A 193 8.84 -5.67 -24.33
CA GLU A 193 8.36 -6.15 -25.59
C GLU A 193 9.55 -6.42 -26.50
N VAL A 194 9.53 -7.62 -27.10
CA VAL A 194 10.54 -8.03 -28.07
C VAL A 194 10.18 -7.48 -29.46
N ASN A 195 8.89 -7.28 -29.73
CA ASN A 195 8.36 -6.76 -30.99
C ASN A 195 8.31 -5.21 -31.05
N LYS A 196 9.43 -4.53 -30.75
CA LYS A 196 9.53 -3.06 -30.80
C LYS A 196 8.98 -2.47 -32.10
N ASP A 197 9.42 -3.00 -33.24
CA ASP A 197 9.06 -2.48 -34.56
C ASP A 197 7.55 -2.59 -34.83
N LYS A 198 6.89 -3.65 -34.34
CA LYS A 198 5.44 -3.85 -34.51
C LYS A 198 4.60 -2.90 -33.64
N ILE A 199 5.08 -2.50 -32.47
CA ILE A 199 4.40 -1.45 -31.70
C ILE A 199 4.53 -0.12 -32.44
N LEU A 200 5.75 0.23 -32.88
CA LEU A 200 6.03 1.51 -33.54
C LEU A 200 5.30 1.65 -34.88
N SER A 201 5.09 0.55 -35.61
CA SER A 201 4.26 0.53 -36.83
C SER A 201 2.76 0.54 -36.55
N GLY A 202 2.33 0.21 -35.33
CA GLY A 202 0.92 0.02 -34.97
C GLY A 202 0.34 -1.36 -35.31
N ASP A 203 1.17 -2.31 -35.77
CA ASP A 203 0.74 -3.68 -36.08
C ASP A 203 0.44 -4.49 -34.81
N LYS A 204 1.06 -4.12 -33.67
CA LYS A 204 0.79 -4.71 -32.36
C LYS A 204 0.17 -3.68 -31.43
N ILE A 205 -1.10 -3.92 -31.09
CA ILE A 205 -1.93 -3.04 -30.23
C ILE A 205 -2.48 -3.75 -28.99
N ILE A 206 -2.01 -4.96 -28.68
CA ILE A 206 -2.47 -5.73 -27.51
C ILE A 206 -1.34 -6.41 -26.76
N THR A 207 -1.59 -6.67 -25.47
CA THR A 207 -0.87 -7.64 -24.64
C THR A 207 -1.83 -8.50 -23.83
N ILE A 208 -1.38 -9.68 -23.39
CA ILE A 208 -2.14 -10.65 -22.61
C ILE A 208 -1.35 -10.96 -21.33
N ARG A 209 -1.99 -10.79 -20.18
CA ARG A 209 -1.39 -10.86 -18.83
C ARG A 209 -2.23 -11.71 -17.89
N ASN A 210 -1.62 -12.31 -16.87
CA ASN A 210 -2.37 -12.92 -15.77
C ASN A 210 -2.84 -11.85 -14.77
N ASN A 211 -3.58 -12.23 -13.73
CA ASN A 211 -4.14 -11.30 -12.75
C ASN A 211 -3.08 -10.45 -12.03
N GLU A 212 -1.88 -11.00 -11.78
CA GLU A 212 -0.78 -10.27 -11.12
C GLU A 212 -0.20 -9.15 -12.01
N GLU A 213 -0.17 -9.36 -13.33
CA GLU A 213 0.38 -8.42 -14.30
C GLU A 213 -0.69 -7.55 -15.01
N ALA A 214 -1.97 -7.63 -14.64
CA ALA A 214 -3.09 -7.00 -15.35
C ALA A 214 -3.73 -5.80 -14.61
N HIS A 215 -3.00 -5.14 -13.73
CA HIS A 215 -3.50 -4.04 -12.87
C HIS A 215 -3.82 -2.72 -13.62
N PHE A 216 -3.74 -2.73 -14.95
CA PHE A 216 -4.01 -1.56 -15.79
C PHE A 216 -5.50 -1.20 -15.86
N LYS A 217 -5.77 0.06 -16.14
CA LYS A 217 -7.09 0.65 -16.37
C LYS A 217 -7.08 1.43 -17.67
N LYS A 218 -8.26 1.55 -18.28
CA LYS A 218 -8.44 2.42 -19.45
C LYS A 218 -7.99 3.85 -19.11
N GLY A 219 -7.20 4.46 -19.99
CA GLY A 219 -6.59 5.77 -19.82
C GLY A 219 -5.21 5.75 -19.15
N ASP A 220 -4.72 4.58 -18.71
CA ASP A 220 -3.36 4.47 -18.20
C ASP A 220 -2.33 4.71 -19.30
N THR A 221 -1.28 5.47 -18.99
CA THR A 221 -0.12 5.64 -19.86
C THR A 221 0.98 4.63 -19.52
N LEU A 222 1.48 3.92 -20.53
CA LEU A 222 2.56 2.92 -20.44
C LEU A 222 3.82 3.42 -21.13
N GLU A 223 4.99 3.02 -20.62
CA GLU A 223 6.27 3.21 -21.31
C GLU A 223 6.79 1.84 -21.77
N ALA A 224 6.92 1.64 -23.08
CA ALA A 224 7.43 0.38 -23.64
C ALA A 224 8.96 0.39 -23.65
N VAL A 225 9.56 -0.71 -23.20
CA VAL A 225 11.02 -0.86 -23.05
C VAL A 225 11.48 -2.16 -23.72
N THR A 226 12.72 -2.18 -24.23
CA THR A 226 13.32 -3.38 -24.84
C THR A 226 13.81 -4.36 -23.77
N TYR A 227 13.95 -5.65 -24.16
CA TYR A 227 14.48 -6.69 -23.29
C TYR A 227 16.03 -6.73 -23.22
N ASP A 228 16.72 -6.07 -24.15
CA ASP A 228 18.13 -6.39 -24.48
C ASP A 228 19.22 -5.68 -23.67
N ASP A 229 18.91 -4.68 -22.82
CA ASP A 229 19.97 -3.92 -22.15
C ASP A 229 19.78 -3.84 -20.63
N ASP A 230 20.88 -3.97 -19.88
CA ASP A 230 20.97 -3.64 -18.44
C ASP A 230 20.55 -2.19 -18.15
N THR A 231 20.46 -1.35 -19.19
CA THR A 231 19.80 -0.04 -19.20
C THR A 231 18.44 -0.12 -19.90
N GLN A 232 17.35 -0.11 -19.15
CA GLN A 232 15.99 -0.11 -19.70
C GLN A 232 15.74 1.16 -20.56
N THR A 233 15.90 1.05 -21.88
CA THR A 233 15.63 2.15 -22.81
C THR A 233 14.16 2.17 -23.19
N ILE A 234 13.49 3.30 -22.91
CA ILE A 234 12.09 3.53 -23.32
C ILE A 234 12.05 3.86 -24.81
N PHE A 235 11.25 3.14 -25.58
CA PHE A 235 11.12 3.35 -27.02
C PHE A 235 9.75 3.88 -27.46
N ALA A 236 8.72 3.77 -26.62
CA ALA A 236 7.37 4.24 -26.95
C ALA A 236 6.57 4.60 -25.69
N LYS A 237 5.59 5.49 -25.86
CA LYS A 237 4.53 5.75 -24.87
C LYS A 237 3.20 5.26 -25.43
N LEU A 238 2.46 4.50 -24.64
CA LEU A 238 1.20 3.90 -25.06
C LEU A 238 0.09 4.36 -24.11
N GLU A 239 -1.14 4.47 -24.59
CA GLU A 239 -2.32 4.65 -23.75
C GLU A 239 -3.19 3.41 -23.80
N VAL A 240 -3.66 2.95 -22.64
CA VAL A 240 -4.51 1.76 -22.52
C VAL A 240 -5.94 2.10 -22.94
N ASP A 241 -6.43 1.42 -23.97
CA ASP A 241 -7.78 1.57 -24.49
C ASP A 241 -8.80 0.72 -23.74
N LEU A 242 -8.39 -0.50 -23.37
CA LEU A 242 -9.28 -1.52 -22.85
C LEU A 242 -8.49 -2.55 -22.03
N VAL A 243 -9.08 -3.00 -20.93
CA VAL A 243 -8.66 -4.21 -20.21
C VAL A 243 -9.86 -5.15 -20.11
N LYS A 244 -9.73 -6.36 -20.64
CA LYS A 244 -10.81 -7.34 -20.71
C LYS A 244 -10.34 -8.71 -20.24
N ARG A 245 -11.04 -9.29 -19.26
CA ARG A 245 -10.85 -10.68 -18.83
C ARG A 245 -11.25 -11.64 -19.96
N VAL A 246 -10.41 -12.65 -20.18
CA VAL A 246 -10.59 -13.72 -21.16
C VAL A 246 -10.14 -15.05 -20.57
N ASP A 247 -10.80 -16.11 -20.95
CA ASP A 247 -10.30 -17.46 -20.70
C ASP A 247 -9.24 -17.82 -21.74
N ARG A 248 -8.15 -18.50 -21.35
CA ARG A 248 -7.05 -18.88 -22.24
C ARG A 248 -7.53 -19.63 -23.49
N TYR A 249 -8.49 -20.54 -23.35
CA TYR A 249 -9.02 -21.35 -24.43
C TYR A 249 -10.01 -20.58 -25.30
N SER A 250 -10.56 -19.47 -24.78
CA SER A 250 -11.43 -18.54 -25.52
C SER A 250 -10.68 -17.56 -26.44
N LEU A 251 -9.34 -17.60 -26.48
CA LEU A 251 -8.56 -16.75 -27.38
C LEU A 251 -8.90 -17.03 -28.86
N THR A 252 -8.87 -15.98 -29.68
CA THR A 252 -9.28 -16.03 -31.10
C THR A 252 -8.07 -15.92 -32.02
N GLU A 253 -8.23 -16.31 -33.29
CA GLU A 253 -7.23 -16.08 -34.34
C GLU A 253 -6.84 -14.59 -34.46
N ARG A 254 -7.79 -13.68 -34.18
CA ARG A 254 -7.51 -12.24 -34.16
C ARG A 254 -6.55 -11.85 -33.04
N HIS A 255 -6.60 -12.49 -31.88
CA HIS A 255 -5.61 -12.24 -30.83
C HIS A 255 -4.23 -12.75 -31.29
N ALA A 256 -4.18 -13.93 -31.91
CA ALA A 256 -2.94 -14.53 -32.38
C ALA A 256 -2.27 -13.73 -33.50
N SER A 257 -3.03 -13.23 -34.47
CA SER A 257 -2.51 -12.42 -35.57
C SER A 257 -1.83 -11.14 -35.09
N LEU A 258 -2.34 -10.50 -34.03
CA LEU A 258 -1.72 -9.32 -33.41
C LEU A 258 -0.40 -9.64 -32.67
N TYR A 259 -0.13 -10.92 -32.39
CA TYR A 259 1.16 -11.42 -31.91
C TYR A 259 2.05 -11.95 -33.04
N GLY A 260 1.53 -12.04 -34.27
CA GLY A 260 2.22 -12.63 -35.42
C GLY A 260 2.51 -14.13 -35.25
N VAL A 261 1.63 -14.86 -34.56
CA VAL A 261 1.70 -16.30 -34.33
C VAL A 261 0.36 -16.94 -34.63
N THR A 262 0.30 -18.27 -34.72
CA THR A 262 -0.97 -19.01 -34.78
C THR A 262 -1.65 -19.04 -33.41
N LYS A 263 -2.97 -19.32 -33.38
CA LYS A 263 -3.71 -19.46 -32.11
C LYS A 263 -3.10 -20.52 -31.20
N ASP A 264 -2.74 -21.68 -31.73
CA ASP A 264 -2.16 -22.77 -30.94
C ASP A 264 -0.80 -22.39 -30.34
N GLU A 265 0.04 -21.69 -31.11
CA GLU A 265 1.31 -21.16 -30.61
C GLU A 265 1.11 -20.09 -29.53
N LEU A 266 0.11 -19.21 -29.67
CA LEU A 266 -0.21 -18.20 -28.66
C LEU A 266 -0.64 -18.86 -27.35
N VAL A 267 -1.57 -19.83 -27.43
CA VAL A 267 -2.05 -20.58 -26.26
C VAL A 267 -0.89 -21.32 -25.58
N LYS A 268 -0.02 -21.97 -26.36
CA LYS A 268 1.16 -22.67 -25.83
C LYS A 268 2.11 -21.72 -25.11
N LYS A 269 2.47 -20.58 -25.72
CA LYS A 269 3.34 -19.56 -25.10
C LYS A 269 2.75 -19.01 -23.80
N LEU A 270 1.43 -18.79 -23.76
CA LEU A 270 0.75 -18.32 -22.56
C LEU A 270 0.70 -19.39 -21.47
N ALA A 271 0.54 -20.67 -21.84
CA ALA A 271 0.62 -21.78 -20.90
C ALA A 271 2.03 -21.97 -20.32
N GLU A 272 3.08 -21.77 -21.12
CA GLU A 272 4.47 -21.79 -20.63
C GLU A 272 4.77 -20.62 -19.70
N ARG A 273 4.25 -19.43 -20.02
CA ARG A 273 4.48 -18.21 -19.23
C ARG A 273 3.66 -18.17 -17.94
N TYR A 274 2.42 -18.64 -17.97
CA TYR A 274 1.46 -18.59 -16.86
C TYR A 274 0.85 -19.97 -16.60
N PRO A 275 1.63 -20.99 -16.17
CA PRO A 275 1.17 -22.38 -16.16
C PRO A 275 -0.12 -22.64 -15.37
N ASN A 276 -0.35 -21.87 -14.30
CA ASN A 276 -1.48 -22.04 -13.39
C ASN A 276 -2.68 -21.11 -13.66
N ASP A 277 -2.61 -20.22 -14.66
CA ASP A 277 -3.61 -19.16 -14.86
C ASP A 277 -4.52 -19.43 -16.08
N GLU A 278 -5.67 -20.07 -15.88
CA GLU A 278 -6.67 -20.23 -16.95
C GLU A 278 -7.32 -18.89 -17.34
N GLU A 279 -7.44 -17.98 -16.36
CA GLU A 279 -7.97 -16.65 -16.55
C GLU A 279 -6.86 -15.63 -16.84
N LEU A 280 -7.02 -14.94 -17.97
CA LEU A 280 -6.08 -13.94 -18.47
C LEU A 280 -6.80 -12.63 -18.76
N TYR A 281 -6.03 -11.60 -19.07
CA TYR A 281 -6.52 -10.26 -19.37
C TYR A 281 -5.90 -9.77 -20.67
N VAL A 282 -6.75 -9.47 -21.65
CA VAL A 282 -6.35 -8.74 -22.86
C VAL A 282 -6.33 -7.27 -22.52
N ILE A 283 -5.17 -6.65 -22.70
CA ILE A 283 -4.96 -5.21 -22.56
C ILE A 283 -4.71 -4.68 -23.96
N MET A 284 -5.61 -3.83 -24.44
CA MET A 284 -5.46 -3.11 -25.70
C MET A 284 -4.89 -1.73 -25.44
N PHE A 285 -4.05 -1.26 -26.35
CA PHE A 285 -3.39 0.03 -26.26
C PHE A 285 -3.14 0.62 -27.64
N HIS A 286 -2.94 1.94 -27.69
CA HIS A 286 -2.47 2.64 -28.87
C HIS A 286 -1.19 3.43 -28.57
N LEU A 287 -0.40 3.65 -29.60
CA LEU A 287 0.80 4.48 -29.52
C LEU A 287 0.39 5.95 -29.40
N ILE A 288 0.90 6.63 -28.37
CA ILE A 288 0.78 8.08 -28.22
C ILE A 288 1.81 8.72 -29.16
N LYS A 289 1.34 9.51 -30.11
CA LYS A 289 2.17 10.26 -31.06
C LYS A 289 2.61 11.60 -30.49
#